data_AF-R0JYY9-F1
#
_entry.id   AF-R0JYY9-F1
#
_cell.length_a   1.000
_cell.length_b   1.000
_cell.length_c   1.000
_cell.angle_alpha   90.00
_cell.angle_beta   90.00
_cell.angle_gamma   90.00
#
_symmetry.space_group_name_H-M   'P 1'
#
loop_
_entity.id
_entity.type
_entity.pdbx_description
1 polymer ?
#
loop_
_entity_poly.entity_id
_entity_poly.type
_entity_poly.pdbx_seq_one_letter_code
_entity_poly.pdbx_strand_id
1 'polypeptide(L)'
;EEVVVHYGTIASGNQVMRSAAERDRVSTELGGVLCFEMEAAGLMNSFPCLVVRGICDYADSHKDKRWQPYAAAMAAAYAKEVLSVIPLAQVAASRTAEEAIRKASG
;
A
#
# COMPACT_ATOMS: atom_id res chain seq x y z
N GLU A 1 3.93 23.04 -3.41
CA GLU A 1 2.80 22.22 -2.95
C GLU A 1 3.31 21.33 -1.84
N GLU A 2 2.55 21.18 -0.76
CA GLU A 2 3.00 20.46 0.44
C GLU A 2 2.68 18.97 0.31
N VAL A 3 3.59 18.11 0.77
CA VAL A 3 3.37 16.66 0.79
C VAL A 3 2.41 16.34 1.93
N VAL A 4 1.27 15.72 1.62
CA VAL A 4 0.27 15.32 2.61
C VAL A 4 0.37 13.82 2.85
N VAL A 5 0.39 13.43 4.14
CA VAL A 5 0.37 12.03 4.56
C VAL A 5 -1.02 11.71 5.11
N HIS A 6 -1.62 10.65 4.59
CA HIS A 6 -2.92 10.17 5.03
C HIS A 6 -2.78 8.79 5.68
N TYR A 7 -3.48 8.59 6.80
CA TYR A 7 -3.58 7.31 7.49
C TYR A 7 -5.00 6.78 7.35
N GLY A 8 -5.14 5.54 6.89
CA GLY A 8 -6.45 4.90 6.77
C GLY A 8 -6.40 3.62 5.96
N THR A 9 -7.59 3.12 5.61
CA THR A 9 -7.76 1.83 4.97
C THR A 9 -7.30 1.84 3.53
N ILE A 10 -6.48 0.85 3.17
CA ILE A 10 -6.08 0.53 1.80
C ILE A 10 -6.82 -0.76 1.40
N ALA A 11 -7.65 -0.70 0.36
CA ALA A 11 -8.33 -1.88 -0.17
C ALA A 11 -7.43 -2.60 -1.16
N SER A 12 -7.35 -3.92 -1.02
CA SER A 12 -6.53 -4.79 -1.86
C SER A 12 -7.42 -5.72 -2.69
N GLY A 13 -7.11 -5.88 -3.98
CA GLY A 13 -7.85 -6.76 -4.88
C GLY A 13 -7.02 -7.27 -6.05
N ASN A 14 -7.47 -8.35 -6.69
CA ASN A 14 -6.74 -8.97 -7.82
C ASN A 14 -6.97 -8.26 -9.16
N GLN A 15 -7.75 -7.19 -9.20
CA GLN A 15 -8.07 -6.43 -10.40
C GLN A 15 -7.85 -4.95 -10.16
N VAL A 16 -7.40 -4.25 -11.20
CA VAL A 16 -7.27 -2.80 -11.10
C VAL A 16 -8.65 -2.17 -11.06
N MET A 17 -8.91 -1.34 -10.05
CA MET A 17 -10.11 -0.50 -10.00
C MET A 17 -10.10 0.52 -11.17
N ARG A 18 -11.19 0.56 -11.95
CA ARG A 18 -11.32 1.44 -13.13
C ARG A 18 -12.68 2.12 -13.25
N SER A 19 -13.49 2.08 -12.19
CA SER A 19 -14.85 2.61 -12.17
C SER A 19 -15.01 3.45 -10.92
N ALA A 20 -15.25 4.75 -11.09
CA ALA A 20 -15.49 5.65 -9.95
C ALA A 20 -16.72 5.21 -9.15
N ALA A 21 -17.78 4.75 -9.81
CA ALA A 21 -18.99 4.25 -9.15
C ALA A 21 -18.69 3.01 -8.27
N GLU A 22 -17.87 2.08 -8.78
CA GLU A 22 -17.48 0.89 -8.02
C GLU A 22 -16.52 1.23 -6.89
N ARG A 23 -15.55 2.12 -7.13
CA ARG A 23 -14.65 2.68 -6.12
C ARG A 23 -15.43 3.28 -4.95
N ASP A 24 -16.41 4.13 -5.24
CA ASP A 24 -17.20 4.83 -4.23
C ASP A 24 -18.12 3.87 -3.45
N ARG A 25 -18.72 2.89 -4.16
CA ARG A 25 -19.50 1.81 -3.54
C ARG A 25 -18.64 1.00 -2.57
N VAL A 26 -17.50 0.49 -3.01
CA VAL A 26 -16.59 -0.31 -2.18
C VAL A 26 -16.01 0.50 -1.03
N SER A 27 -15.64 1.77 -1.27
CA SER A 27 -15.15 2.65 -0.21
C SER A 27 -16.22 2.85 0.88
N THR A 28 -17.48 3.06 0.49
CA THR A 28 -18.59 3.18 1.44
C THR A 28 -18.82 1.88 2.22
N GLU A 29 -18.86 0.73 1.53
CA GLU A 29 -19.06 -0.58 2.14
C GLU A 29 -17.97 -0.97 3.14
N LEU A 30 -16.73 -0.52 2.90
CA LEU A 30 -15.57 -0.79 3.76
C LEU A 30 -15.28 0.33 4.77
N GLY A 31 -16.17 1.31 4.92
CA GLY A 31 -16.07 2.34 5.96
C GLY A 31 -15.07 3.48 5.66
N GLY A 32 -14.82 3.77 4.38
CA GLY A 32 -13.98 4.89 3.93
C GLY A 32 -12.58 4.47 3.52
N VAL A 33 -12.46 3.75 2.41
CA VAL A 33 -11.17 3.39 1.78
C VAL A 33 -10.51 4.62 1.18
N LEU A 34 -9.20 4.78 1.44
CA LEU A 34 -8.41 5.89 0.93
C LEU A 34 -7.68 5.55 -0.38
N CYS A 35 -7.34 4.28 -0.61
CA CYS A 35 -6.55 3.84 -1.75
C CYS A 35 -6.90 2.40 -2.14
N PHE A 36 -6.77 2.09 -3.43
CA PHE A 36 -6.95 0.76 -4.00
C PHE A 36 -5.63 0.28 -4.59
N GLU A 37 -5.23 -0.94 -4.26
CA GLU A 37 -3.99 -1.57 -4.74
C GLU A 37 -4.19 -3.08 -4.94
N MET A 38 -3.14 -3.80 -5.37
CA MET A 38 -3.28 -5.19 -5.81
C MET A 38 -2.40 -6.22 -5.09
N GLU A 39 -1.50 -5.80 -4.21
CA GLU A 39 -0.42 -6.68 -3.74
C GLU A 39 -0.45 -6.91 -2.22
N ALA A 40 -0.90 -5.95 -1.41
CA ALA A 40 -0.69 -5.95 0.03
C ALA A 40 -1.40 -7.11 0.75
N ALA A 41 -2.65 -7.44 0.38
CA ALA A 41 -3.40 -8.48 1.09
C ALA A 41 -2.75 -9.87 1.00
N GLY A 42 -1.98 -10.14 -0.06
CA GLY A 42 -1.26 -11.40 -0.20
C GLY A 42 -0.15 -11.57 0.84
N LEU A 43 0.42 -10.46 1.34
CA LEU A 43 1.51 -10.48 2.31
C LEU A 43 1.00 -10.33 3.75
N MET A 44 0.01 -9.45 3.98
CA MET A 44 -0.44 -9.05 5.32
C MET A 44 -1.01 -10.20 6.16
N ASN A 45 -1.54 -11.25 5.53
CA ASN A 45 -2.08 -12.41 6.26
C ASN A 45 -1.00 -13.27 6.92
N SER A 46 0.25 -13.17 6.47
CA SER A 46 1.33 -14.06 6.90
C SER A 46 2.54 -13.32 7.47
N PHE A 47 2.63 -12.01 7.21
CA PHE A 47 3.75 -11.19 7.61
C PHE A 47 3.27 -9.87 8.21
N PRO A 48 3.63 -9.55 9.47
CA PRO A 48 3.36 -8.24 10.05
C PRO A 48 4.07 -7.16 9.23
N CYS A 49 3.31 -6.31 8.55
CA CYS A 49 3.87 -5.24 7.73
C CYS A 49 3.06 -3.95 7.80
N LEU A 50 3.74 -2.85 7.44
CA LEU A 50 3.15 -1.55 7.19
C LEU A 50 3.14 -1.31 5.68
N VAL A 51 2.00 -0.91 5.15
CA VAL A 51 1.85 -0.59 3.73
C VAL A 51 1.97 0.92 3.53
N VAL A 52 2.89 1.35 2.67
CA VAL A 52 3.05 2.75 2.25
C VAL A 52 2.76 2.83 0.76
N ARG A 53 1.81 3.68 0.36
CA ARG A 53 1.43 3.89 -1.04
C ARG A 53 1.51 5.37 -1.39
N GLY A 54 2.07 5.65 -2.57
CA GLY A 54 1.92 6.93 -3.24
C GLY A 54 0.73 6.86 -4.20
N ILE A 55 -0.01 7.96 -4.32
CA ILE A 55 -1.21 8.03 -5.18
C ILE A 55 -0.80 8.43 -6.60
N CYS A 56 -1.14 7.62 -7.59
CA CYS A 56 -0.79 7.85 -9.00
C CYS A 56 -2.00 8.02 -9.93
N ASP A 57 -3.20 7.68 -9.47
CA ASP A 57 -4.47 7.91 -10.16
C ASP A 57 -5.64 7.92 -9.16
N TYR A 58 -6.85 8.16 -9.65
CA TYR A 58 -8.07 8.28 -8.84
C TYR A 58 -8.86 6.97 -8.71
N ALA A 59 -8.27 5.82 -9.11
CA ALA A 59 -8.97 4.54 -9.17
C ALA A 59 -10.28 4.62 -9.99
N ASP A 60 -10.26 5.36 -11.09
CA ASP A 60 -11.36 5.47 -12.05
C ASP A 60 -10.88 5.08 -13.46
N SER A 61 -11.65 5.43 -14.48
CA SER A 61 -11.31 5.11 -15.87
C SER A 61 -10.10 5.90 -16.40
N HIS A 62 -9.72 7.00 -15.76
CA HIS A 62 -8.69 7.92 -16.23
C HIS A 62 -7.33 7.54 -15.64
N LYS A 63 -6.57 6.77 -16.41
CA LYS A 63 -5.20 6.41 -16.02
C LYS A 63 -4.19 7.32 -16.66
N ASP A 64 -3.40 7.97 -15.81
CA ASP A 64 -2.23 8.73 -16.23
C ASP A 64 -0.96 8.11 -15.66
N LYS A 65 -0.23 7.39 -16.52
CA LYS A 65 1.02 6.73 -16.11
C LYS A 65 2.13 7.73 -15.75
N ARG A 66 2.00 9.02 -16.10
CA ARG A 66 3.01 10.06 -15.80
C ARG A 66 3.23 10.27 -14.31
N TRP A 67 2.21 9.99 -13.49
CA TRP A 67 2.29 10.17 -12.04
C TRP A 67 2.92 8.98 -11.31
N GLN A 68 3.06 7.82 -11.95
CA GLN A 68 3.62 6.63 -11.30
C GLN A 68 5.05 6.82 -10.78
N PRO A 69 6.00 7.41 -11.54
CA PRO A 69 7.35 7.64 -11.04
C PRO A 69 7.38 8.57 -9.82
N TYR A 70 6.56 9.64 -9.85
CA TYR A 70 6.45 10.57 -8.72
C TYR A 70 5.87 9.88 -7.49
N ALA A 71 4.73 9.20 -7.64
CA ALA A 71 4.08 8.47 -6.56
C ALA A 71 5.00 7.41 -5.93
N ALA A 72 5.73 6.66 -6.75
CA ALA A 72 6.69 5.67 -6.29
C ALA A 72 7.86 6.31 -5.52
N ALA A 73 8.41 7.42 -6.04
CA ALA A 73 9.48 8.16 -5.37
C ALA A 73 9.03 8.70 -4.00
N MET A 74 7.82 9.26 -3.91
CA MET A 74 7.27 9.75 -2.65
C MET A 74 7.03 8.64 -1.63
N ALA A 75 6.48 7.50 -2.06
CA ALA A 75 6.29 6.32 -1.20
C ALA A 75 7.63 5.79 -0.67
N ALA A 76 8.64 5.69 -1.54
CA ALA A 76 9.98 5.24 -1.17
C ALA A 76 10.69 6.20 -0.22
N ALA A 77 10.58 7.52 -0.46
CA ALA A 77 11.13 8.53 0.42
C ALA A 77 10.50 8.47 1.81
N TYR A 78 9.17 8.39 1.90
CA TYR A 78 8.47 8.25 3.18
C TYR A 78 8.84 6.94 3.89
N ALA A 79 8.90 5.82 3.17
CA ALA A 79 9.31 4.54 3.75
C ALA A 79 10.74 4.57 4.30
N LYS A 80 11.68 5.25 3.61
CA LYS A 80 13.04 5.45 4.11
C LYS A 80 13.05 6.23 5.43
N GLU A 81 12.26 7.29 5.54
CA GLU A 81 12.17 8.07 6.78
C GLU A 81 11.51 7.27 7.91
N VAL A 82 10.52 6.43 7.62
CA VAL A 82 9.97 5.49 8.62
C VAL A 82 11.04 4.50 9.09
N LEU A 83 11.84 3.95 8.18
CA LEU A 83 12.91 3.01 8.53
C LEU A 83 14.01 3.67 9.37
N SER A 84 14.25 4.98 9.21
CA SER A 84 15.30 5.70 9.96
C SER A 84 15.01 5.80 11.46
N VAL A 85 13.74 5.69 11.85
CA VAL A 85 13.29 5.72 13.26
C VAL A 85 13.03 4.34 13.86
N ILE A 86 13.17 3.26 13.08
CA ILE A 86 13.00 1.89 13.56
C ILE A 86 14.36 1.35 14.06
N PRO A 87 14.47 0.83 15.30
CA PRO A 87 15.72 0.30 15.82
C PRO A 87 16.23 -0.93 15.04
N LEU A 88 17.46 -0.87 14.54
CA LEU A 88 18.09 -1.95 13.77
C LEU A 88 18.11 -3.30 14.52
N ALA A 89 18.29 -3.27 15.84
CA ALA A 89 18.29 -4.47 16.67
C ALA A 89 16.95 -5.22 16.63
N GLN A 90 15.82 -4.50 16.54
CA GLN A 90 14.49 -5.11 16.43
C GLN A 90 14.28 -5.70 15.04
N VAL A 91 14.78 -5.04 13.99
CA VAL A 91 14.71 -5.52 12.61
C VAL A 91 15.50 -6.81 12.45
N ALA A 92 16.73 -6.87 12.98
CA ALA A 92 17.59 -8.05 12.89
C ALA A 92 17.02 -9.28 13.63
N ALA A 93 16.19 -9.07 14.66
CA ALA A 93 15.51 -10.13 15.40
C ALA A 93 14.18 -10.55 14.75
N SER A 94 13.71 -9.83 13.73
CA SER A 94 12.45 -10.12 13.03
C SER A 94 12.65 -11.14 11.91
N ARG A 95 11.60 -11.91 11.61
CA ARG A 95 11.61 -12.80 10.44
C ARG A 95 11.57 -11.98 9.16
N THR A 96 12.17 -12.48 8.09
CA THR A 96 12.06 -11.82 6.79
C THR A 96 10.69 -12.09 6.15
N ALA A 97 10.28 -11.23 5.21
CA ALA A 97 9.07 -11.47 4.43
C ALA A 97 9.14 -12.80 3.65
N GLU A 98 10.31 -13.14 3.09
CA GLU A 98 10.52 -14.40 2.37
C GLU A 98 10.32 -15.63 3.27
N GLU A 99 10.82 -15.59 4.51
CA GLU A 99 10.63 -16.67 5.48
C GLU A 99 9.16 -16.85 5.85
N ALA A 100 8.43 -15.75 6.02
CA ALA A 100 7.02 -15.76 6.33
C ALA A 100 6.18 -16.34 5.17
N ILE A 101 6.46 -15.93 3.94
CA ILE A 101 5.77 -16.41 2.73
C ILE A 101 6.03 -17.91 2.53
N ARG A 102 7.28 -18.37 2.65
CA ARG A 102 7.61 -19.80 2.46
C ARG A 102 6.88 -20.70 3.46
N LYS A 103 6.71 -20.25 4.71
CA LYS A 103 5.97 -20.99 5.73
C LYS A 103 4.47 -21.06 5.46
N ALA A 104 3.89 -20.02 4.87
CA ALA A 104 2.45 -19.97 4.56
C ALA A 104 2.06 -20.87 3.37
N SER A 105 3.02 -21.19 2.50
CA SER A 105 2.82 -22.01 1.30
C SER A 105 3.05 -23.51 1.52
N GLY A 106 3.35 -23.95 2.74
CA GLY A 106 3.57 -25.36 3.11
C GLY A 106 2.61 -25.80 4.21
#